data_AF-A0A9D2K370-F1
#
_entry.id   AF-A0A9D2K370-F1
#
_cell.length_a   1.000
_cell.length_b   1.000
_cell.length_c   1.000
_cell.angle_alpha   90.00
_cell.angle_beta   90.00
_cell.angle_gamma   90.00
#
_symmetry.space_group_name_H-M   'P 1'
#
loop_
_entity.id
_entity.type
_entity.pdbx_description
1 polymer ?
#
loop_
_entity_poly.entity_id
_entity_poly.type
_entity_poly.pdbx_seq_one_letter_code
_entity_poly.pdbx_strand_id
1 'polypeptide(L)'
;LPNKKEIEENYIENVRLNIMKLDAWNSAYEGNIKLLKPIKAQGTLENKIILAQMIGLFQTMQYFKTNTILFPLVVDSPRAKEASHTSSKDILKLIFEMDNLPQVILATMDYSDFESEMKRRAKVTVLSEKRKLLNGNTYSEYQSVIEELQELLNSF
;
A
#
# COMPACT_ATOMS: atom_id res chain seq x y z
N LEU A 1 -7.54 -3.63 -27.86
CA LEU A 1 -6.54 -3.23 -26.85
C LEU A 1 -6.80 -1.76 -26.52
N PRO A 2 -6.88 -1.38 -25.24
CA PRO A 2 -7.08 0.01 -24.84
C PRO A 2 -5.96 0.88 -25.41
N ASN A 3 -6.30 2.10 -25.84
CA ASN A 3 -5.30 3.01 -26.38
C ASN A 3 -4.56 3.74 -25.23
N LYS A 4 -3.34 4.20 -25.48
CA LYS A 4 -2.50 4.85 -24.47
C LYS A 4 -3.21 6.02 -23.76
N LYS A 5 -3.99 6.80 -24.50
CA LYS A 5 -4.69 7.99 -23.98
C LYS A 5 -5.77 7.59 -22.97
N GLU A 6 -6.54 6.56 -23.28
CA GLU A 6 -7.58 6.03 -22.39
C GLU A 6 -7.00 5.51 -21.07
N ILE A 7 -5.85 4.82 -21.14
CA ILE A 7 -5.14 4.33 -19.95
C ILE A 7 -4.68 5.51 -19.08
N GLU A 8 -4.10 6.54 -19.73
CA GLU A 8 -3.59 7.71 -19.03
C GLU A 8 -4.72 8.54 -18.40
N GLU A 9 -5.85 8.71 -19.08
CA GLU A 9 -7.03 9.39 -18.54
C GLU A 9 -7.63 8.65 -17.34
N ASN A 10 -7.78 7.32 -17.42
CA ASN A 10 -8.26 6.51 -16.30
C ASN A 10 -7.32 6.60 -15.09
N TYR A 11 -6.01 6.53 -15.31
CA TYR A 11 -5.01 6.71 -14.27
C TYR A 11 -5.09 8.09 -13.63
N ILE A 12 -5.19 9.16 -14.43
CA ILE A 12 -5.28 10.52 -13.93
C ILE A 12 -6.49 10.69 -13.02
N GLU A 13 -7.65 10.16 -13.42
CA GLU A 13 -8.86 10.26 -12.62
C GLU A 13 -8.76 9.47 -11.31
N ASN A 14 -8.27 8.22 -11.36
CA ASN A 14 -8.07 7.42 -10.16
C ASN A 14 -7.10 8.10 -9.17
N VAL A 15 -5.97 8.62 -9.66
CA VAL A 15 -5.00 9.33 -8.81
C VAL A 15 -5.61 10.61 -8.23
N ARG A 16 -6.32 11.40 -9.02
CA ARG A 16 -7.02 12.61 -8.55
C ARG A 16 -7.97 12.28 -7.41
N LEU A 17 -8.83 11.28 -7.58
CA LEU A 17 -9.79 10.85 -6.56
C LEU A 17 -9.08 10.38 -5.28
N ASN A 18 -7.98 9.61 -5.41
CA ASN A 18 -7.21 9.16 -4.25
C ASN A 18 -6.51 10.31 -3.51
N ILE A 19 -5.96 11.30 -4.24
CA ILE A 19 -5.38 12.51 -3.64
C ILE A 19 -6.44 13.29 -2.86
N MET A 20 -7.65 13.44 -3.41
CA MET A 20 -8.77 14.10 -2.74
C MET A 20 -9.22 13.34 -1.49
N LYS A 21 -9.30 12.00 -1.55
CA LYS A 21 -9.63 11.16 -0.37
C LYS A 21 -8.63 11.31 0.78
N LEU A 22 -7.37 11.60 0.47
CA LEU A 22 -6.31 11.81 1.46
C LEU A 22 -6.21 13.27 1.94
N ASP A 23 -7.14 14.14 1.55
CA ASP A 23 -7.13 15.59 1.81
C ASP A 23 -5.79 16.22 1.41
N ALA A 24 -5.25 15.79 0.26
CA ALA A 24 -3.93 16.19 -0.23
C ALA A 24 -4.01 16.97 -1.55
N TRP A 25 -5.21 17.39 -1.96
CA TRP A 25 -5.40 18.03 -3.27
C TRP A 25 -4.78 19.43 -3.33
N ASN A 26 -4.10 19.70 -4.44
CA ASN A 26 -3.57 21.02 -4.76
C ASN A 26 -3.80 21.29 -6.25
N SER A 27 -4.26 22.50 -6.59
CA SER A 27 -4.50 22.90 -7.99
C SER A 27 -3.25 22.82 -8.87
N ALA A 28 -2.05 22.89 -8.29
CA ALA A 28 -0.78 22.70 -8.99
C ALA A 28 -0.61 21.28 -9.57
N TYR A 29 -1.41 20.30 -9.14
CA TYR A 29 -1.37 18.94 -9.67
C TYR A 29 -2.18 18.77 -10.95
N GLU A 30 -3.12 19.68 -11.24
CA GLU A 30 -3.94 19.62 -12.46
C GLU A 30 -3.04 19.63 -13.70
N GLY A 31 -3.25 18.68 -14.61
CA GLY A 31 -2.43 18.51 -15.82
C GLY A 31 -1.00 17.97 -15.60
N ASN A 32 -0.58 17.79 -14.34
CA ASN A 32 0.74 17.28 -13.96
C ASN A 32 0.73 15.80 -13.54
N ILE A 33 -0.45 15.24 -13.27
CA ILE A 33 -0.62 13.81 -13.02
C ILE A 33 -0.31 13.03 -14.30
N LYS A 34 0.70 12.16 -14.27
CA LYS A 34 1.07 11.28 -15.40
C LYS A 34 1.50 9.92 -14.89
N LEU A 35 1.24 8.87 -15.69
CA LEU A 35 1.53 7.49 -15.30
C LEU A 35 3.02 7.26 -15.02
N LEU A 36 3.89 7.83 -15.86
CA LEU A 36 5.34 7.60 -15.81
C LEU A 36 6.12 8.73 -15.13
N LYS A 37 5.43 9.69 -14.51
CA LYS A 37 6.08 10.84 -13.86
C LYS A 37 5.54 11.02 -12.44
N PRO A 38 6.39 10.89 -11.41
CA PRO A 38 5.96 11.14 -10.05
C PRO A 38 5.56 12.61 -9.88
N ILE A 39 4.54 12.86 -9.06
CA ILE A 39 4.16 14.21 -8.68
C ILE A 39 5.11 14.65 -7.56
N LYS A 40 5.74 15.81 -7.73
CA LYS A 40 6.60 16.38 -6.69
C LYS A 40 5.72 17.06 -5.64
N ALA A 41 5.74 16.54 -4.42
CA ALA A 41 5.12 17.17 -3.26
C ALA A 41 6.17 17.38 -2.15
N GLN A 42 5.87 18.22 -1.16
CA GLN A 42 6.78 18.56 -0.07
C GLN A 42 6.29 17.97 1.26
N GLY A 43 7.23 17.56 2.11
CA GLY A 43 6.97 17.19 3.50
C GLY A 43 6.09 15.94 3.64
N THR A 44 5.07 16.02 4.50
CA THR A 44 4.17 14.90 4.82
C THR A 44 3.22 14.56 3.67
N LEU A 45 2.95 15.54 2.79
CA LEU A 45 2.10 15.38 1.63
C LEU A 45 2.70 14.41 0.60
N GLU A 46 4.04 14.33 0.53
CA GLU A 46 4.76 13.43 -0.37
C GLU A 46 4.32 11.97 -0.22
N ASN A 47 4.21 11.47 1.01
CA ASN A 47 3.80 10.10 1.27
C ASN A 47 2.37 9.83 0.79
N LYS A 48 1.45 10.78 1.00
CA LYS A 48 0.06 10.69 0.53
C LYS A 48 -0.02 10.65 -1.00
N ILE A 49 0.75 11.50 -1.65
CA ILE A 49 0.80 11.56 -3.11
C ILE A 49 1.37 10.26 -3.69
N ILE A 50 2.47 9.74 -3.14
CA ILE A 50 3.05 8.46 -3.59
C ILE A 50 2.03 7.32 -3.42
N LEU A 51 1.36 7.25 -2.26
CA LEU A 51 0.33 6.24 -2.03
C LEU A 51 -0.82 6.38 -3.02
N ALA A 52 -1.33 7.60 -3.25
CA ALA A 52 -2.40 7.85 -4.21
C ALA A 52 -2.01 7.45 -5.65
N GLN A 53 -0.77 7.70 -6.06
CA GLN A 53 -0.23 7.27 -7.35
C GLN A 53 -0.14 5.75 -7.47
N MET A 54 0.35 5.06 -6.43
CA MET A 54 0.44 3.60 -6.39
C MET A 54 -0.94 2.94 -6.43
N ILE A 55 -1.89 3.42 -5.63
CA ILE A 55 -3.26 2.90 -5.62
C ILE A 55 -3.96 3.18 -6.94
N GLY A 56 -3.76 4.37 -7.51
CA GLY A 56 -4.30 4.72 -8.83
C GLY A 56 -3.76 3.83 -9.94
N LEU A 57 -2.49 3.44 -9.88
CA LEU A 57 -1.91 2.44 -10.79
C LEU A 57 -2.64 1.09 -10.68
N PHE A 58 -2.83 0.56 -9.48
CA PHE A 58 -3.51 -0.72 -9.30
C PHE A 58 -4.97 -0.68 -9.75
N GLN A 59 -5.70 0.39 -9.43
CA GLN A 59 -7.08 0.61 -9.90
C GLN A 59 -7.16 0.64 -11.43
N THR A 60 -6.19 1.30 -12.07
CA THR A 60 -6.08 1.34 -13.54
C THR A 60 -5.83 -0.06 -14.11
N MET A 61 -4.90 -0.82 -13.52
CA MET A 61 -4.61 -2.20 -13.91
C MET A 61 -5.85 -3.11 -13.79
N GLN A 62 -6.61 -2.97 -12.70
CA GLN A 62 -7.86 -3.71 -12.48
C GLN A 62 -8.93 -3.34 -13.52
N TYR A 63 -9.11 -2.05 -13.79
CA TYR A 63 -10.08 -1.56 -14.78
C TYR A 63 -9.83 -2.16 -16.17
N PHE A 64 -8.57 -2.16 -16.62
CA PHE A 64 -8.19 -2.73 -17.91
C PHE A 64 -7.97 -4.25 -17.88
N LYS A 65 -8.22 -4.91 -16.74
CA LYS A 65 -8.08 -6.37 -16.56
C LYS A 65 -6.72 -6.88 -17.06
N THR A 66 -5.64 -6.17 -16.70
CA THR A 66 -4.29 -6.56 -17.14
C THR A 66 -3.95 -7.94 -16.61
N ASN A 67 -3.44 -8.82 -17.48
CA ASN A 67 -2.97 -10.16 -17.08
C ASN A 67 -1.52 -10.11 -16.57
N THR A 68 -1.26 -9.21 -15.62
CA THR A 68 0.07 -9.00 -15.04
C THR A 68 0.14 -9.67 -13.69
N ILE A 69 1.26 -10.33 -13.39
CA ILE A 69 1.52 -10.87 -12.06
C ILE A 69 1.65 -9.71 -11.07
N LEU A 70 0.82 -9.70 -10.04
CA LEU A 70 0.89 -8.75 -8.93
C LEU A 70 1.62 -9.41 -7.76
N PHE A 71 2.56 -8.67 -7.17
CA PHE A 71 3.24 -9.06 -5.95
C PHE A 71 2.55 -8.45 -4.73
N PRO A 72 2.77 -8.99 -3.52
CA PRO A 72 2.31 -8.34 -2.30
C PRO A 72 2.78 -6.88 -2.22
N LEU A 73 1.86 -5.98 -1.86
CA LEU A 73 2.21 -4.60 -1.56
C LEU A 73 2.69 -4.53 -0.11
N VAL A 74 3.93 -4.11 0.10
CA VAL A 74 4.50 -3.88 1.42
C VAL A 74 4.51 -2.38 1.70
N VAL A 75 3.79 -1.97 2.74
CA VAL A 75 3.74 -0.58 3.22
C VAL A 75 4.45 -0.52 4.57
N ASP A 76 5.66 0.02 4.56
CA ASP A 76 6.34 0.40 5.80
C ASP A 76 5.74 1.71 6.33
N SER A 77 5.55 1.78 7.64
CA SER A 77 4.77 2.78 8.39
C SER A 77 4.33 3.99 7.55
N PRO A 78 3.04 4.08 7.13
CA PRO A 78 2.57 5.23 6.38
C PRO A 78 2.75 6.56 7.16
N ARG A 79 2.95 6.45 8.47
CA ARG A 79 3.17 7.52 9.42
C ARG A 79 4.61 8.03 9.49
N ALA A 80 5.59 7.46 8.79
CA ALA A 80 7.02 7.80 8.96
C ALA A 80 7.35 9.30 8.98
N LYS A 81 6.53 10.15 8.33
CA LYS A 81 6.58 11.62 8.44
C LYS A 81 5.26 12.28 8.89
N GLU A 82 4.18 11.53 9.11
CA GLU A 82 2.85 12.09 9.38
C GLU A 82 2.65 12.36 10.88
N ALA A 83 2.45 13.63 11.25
CA ALA A 83 2.23 14.03 12.63
C ALA A 83 0.77 13.87 13.06
N SER A 84 -0.18 13.88 12.10
CA SER A 84 -1.61 13.85 12.37
C SER A 84 -2.15 12.42 12.47
N HIS A 85 -2.83 12.13 13.59
CA HIS A 85 -3.54 10.87 13.81
C HIS A 85 -4.68 10.67 12.81
N THR A 86 -5.47 11.72 12.55
CA THR A 86 -6.55 11.71 11.55
C THR A 86 -6.02 11.38 10.16
N SER A 87 -4.90 11.99 9.77
CA SER A 87 -4.25 11.73 8.48
C SER A 87 -3.77 10.27 8.36
N SER A 88 -3.29 9.70 9.46
CA SER A 88 -2.89 8.29 9.53
C SER A 88 -4.10 7.37 9.32
N LYS A 89 -5.27 7.70 9.90
CA LYS A 89 -6.51 6.96 9.65
C LYS A 89 -6.94 6.99 8.19
N ASP A 90 -6.89 8.15 7.52
CA ASP A 90 -7.28 8.26 6.11
C ASP A 90 -6.39 7.41 5.19
N ILE A 91 -5.08 7.39 5.47
CA ILE A 91 -4.13 6.53 4.77
C ILE A 91 -4.47 5.05 4.98
N LEU A 92 -4.67 4.62 6.23
CA LEU A 92 -5.01 3.23 6.53
C LEU A 92 -6.32 2.83 5.86
N LYS A 93 -7.35 3.67 5.93
CA LYS A 93 -8.63 3.42 5.27
C LYS A 93 -8.48 3.21 3.76
N LEU A 94 -7.69 4.05 3.10
CA LEU A 94 -7.45 3.92 1.67
C LEU A 94 -6.75 2.59 1.32
N ILE A 95 -5.77 2.17 2.13
CA ILE A 95 -5.06 0.90 1.97
C ILE A 95 -6.02 -0.30 2.14
N PHE A 96 -6.91 -0.25 3.15
CA PHE A 96 -7.85 -1.33 3.45
C PHE A 96 -9.00 -1.44 2.44
N GLU A 97 -9.30 -0.36 1.71
CA GLU A 97 -10.27 -0.36 0.62
C GLU A 97 -9.73 -1.00 -0.69
N MET A 98 -8.44 -1.32 -0.77
CA MET A 98 -7.86 -2.00 -1.94
C MET A 98 -8.30 -3.47 -2.00
N ASP A 99 -8.89 -3.88 -3.12
CA ASP A 99 -9.42 -5.23 -3.31
C ASP A 99 -8.75 -6.04 -4.44
N ASN A 100 -7.91 -5.38 -5.21
CA ASN A 100 -7.28 -5.89 -6.43
C ASN A 100 -5.87 -6.44 -6.24
N LEU A 101 -5.32 -6.34 -5.03
CA LEU A 101 -4.02 -6.90 -4.69
C LEU A 101 -4.16 -8.29 -4.07
N PRO A 102 -3.22 -9.21 -4.35
CA PRO A 102 -3.23 -10.54 -3.76
C PRO A 102 -2.99 -10.48 -2.24
N GLN A 103 -2.12 -9.56 -1.80
CA GLN A 103 -1.81 -9.35 -0.38
C GLN A 103 -1.33 -7.92 -0.15
N VAL A 104 -1.69 -7.37 1.01
CA VAL A 104 -1.09 -6.15 1.55
C VAL A 104 -0.45 -6.50 2.90
N ILE A 105 0.82 -6.14 3.06
CA ILE A 105 1.56 -6.26 4.32
C ILE A 105 1.82 -4.85 4.81
N LEU A 106 1.27 -4.52 5.98
CA LEU A 106 1.32 -3.17 6.53
C LEU A 106 2.01 -3.21 7.90
N ALA A 107 3.06 -2.41 8.06
CA ALA A 107 3.61 -2.08 9.37
C ALA A 107 2.93 -0.81 9.89
N THR A 108 2.33 -0.86 11.08
CA THR A 108 1.71 0.32 11.70
C THR A 108 1.68 0.18 13.23
N MET A 109 1.73 1.33 13.92
CA MET A 109 1.51 1.42 15.37
C MET A 109 0.06 1.73 15.73
N ASP A 110 -0.75 2.14 14.75
CA ASP A 110 -2.09 2.71 14.97
C ASP A 110 -3.22 1.70 14.63
N TYR A 111 -2.90 0.40 14.52
CA TYR A 111 -3.88 -0.64 14.12
C TYR A 111 -5.09 -0.70 15.06
N SER A 112 -4.86 -0.63 16.37
CA SER A 112 -5.93 -0.69 17.39
C SER A 112 -6.98 0.40 17.22
N ASP A 113 -6.57 1.56 16.72
CA ASP A 113 -7.45 2.74 16.60
C ASP A 113 -8.33 2.69 15.35
N PHE A 114 -8.04 1.74 14.45
CA PHE A 114 -8.71 1.61 13.15
C PHE A 114 -9.36 0.23 12.95
N GLU A 115 -9.05 -0.78 13.77
CA GLU A 115 -9.58 -2.14 13.65
C GLU A 115 -11.12 -2.20 13.54
N SER A 116 -11.83 -1.39 14.33
CA SER A 116 -13.30 -1.36 14.34
C SER A 116 -13.92 -0.79 13.06
N GLU A 117 -13.16 -0.02 12.28
CA GLU A 117 -13.60 0.63 11.05
C GLU A 117 -13.25 -0.22 9.80
N MET A 118 -12.50 -1.32 9.96
CA MET A 118 -12.06 -2.15 8.85
C MET A 118 -13.18 -3.06 8.34
N LYS A 119 -13.44 -3.00 7.03
CA LYS A 119 -14.38 -3.91 6.35
C LYS A 119 -13.84 -5.32 6.17
N ARG A 120 -12.52 -5.50 6.25
CA ARG A 120 -11.81 -6.75 5.96
C ARG A 120 -11.03 -7.22 7.17
N ARG A 121 -11.07 -8.53 7.44
CA ARG A 121 -10.27 -9.16 8.49
C ARG A 121 -8.79 -9.10 8.10
N ALA A 122 -7.96 -8.59 9.00
CA ALA A 122 -6.50 -8.64 8.88
C ALA A 122 -5.94 -9.77 9.75
N LYS A 123 -4.82 -10.37 9.30
CA LYS A 123 -3.97 -11.16 10.20
C LYS A 123 -3.01 -10.19 10.88
N VAL A 124 -3.08 -10.11 12.21
CA VAL A 124 -2.33 -9.13 13.00
C VAL A 124 -1.19 -9.83 13.71
N THR A 125 0.03 -9.33 13.52
CA THR A 125 1.21 -9.74 14.28
C THR A 125 1.66 -8.56 15.13
N VAL A 126 1.52 -8.68 16.45
CA VAL A 126 1.95 -7.64 17.40
C VAL A 126 3.37 -7.91 17.85
N LEU A 127 4.28 -6.98 17.55
CA LEU A 127 5.67 -7.04 17.99
C LEU A 127 5.81 -6.40 19.38
N SER A 128 5.76 -7.20 20.44
CA SER A 128 5.81 -6.73 21.83
C SER A 128 7.23 -6.63 22.42
N GLU A 129 8.18 -7.43 21.91
CA GLU A 129 9.53 -7.50 22.44
C GLU A 129 10.51 -6.57 21.69
N LYS A 130 11.12 -5.64 22.42
CA LYS A 130 12.09 -4.68 21.86
C LYS A 130 13.30 -5.41 21.26
N ARG A 131 13.61 -5.10 19.99
CA ARG A 131 14.74 -5.68 19.21
C ARG A 131 14.66 -7.20 19.02
N LYS A 132 13.47 -7.79 19.16
CA LYS A 132 13.25 -9.22 18.91
C LYS A 132 12.14 -9.40 17.89
N LEU A 133 12.49 -9.15 16.64
CA LEU A 133 11.63 -9.42 15.48
C LEU A 133 11.39 -10.93 15.29
N LEU A 134 12.39 -11.74 15.61
CA LEU A 134 12.37 -13.19 15.50
C LEU A 134 12.31 -13.80 16.90
N ASN A 135 11.30 -14.63 17.14
CA ASN A 135 11.14 -15.39 18.37
C ASN A 135 11.66 -16.82 18.16
N GLY A 136 12.57 -17.29 19.02
CA GLY A 136 13.15 -18.62 18.90
C GLY A 136 12.13 -19.75 18.97
N ASN A 137 11.09 -19.61 19.79
CA ASN A 137 10.00 -20.60 19.88
C ASN A 137 9.19 -20.63 18.58
N THR A 138 8.88 -19.46 18.00
CA THR A 138 8.21 -19.38 16.70
C THR A 138 9.07 -19.95 15.59
N TYR A 139 10.39 -19.68 15.60
CA TYR A 139 11.30 -20.31 14.63
C TYR A 139 11.27 -21.84 14.78
N SER A 140 11.40 -22.37 15.99
CA SER A 140 11.33 -23.82 16.23
C SER A 140 9.98 -24.43 15.83
N GLU A 141 8.87 -23.72 16.00
CA GLU A 141 7.53 -24.15 15.57
C GLU A 141 7.44 -24.29 14.04
N TYR A 142 8.03 -23.36 13.29
CA TYR A 142 7.94 -23.29 11.83
C TYR A 142 9.23 -23.75 11.11
N GLN A 143 10.17 -24.35 11.84
CA GLN A 143 11.52 -24.63 11.35
C GLN A 143 11.50 -25.47 10.07
N SER A 144 10.73 -26.57 10.05
CA SER A 144 10.67 -27.47 8.89
C SER A 144 10.15 -26.75 7.64
N VAL A 145 9.13 -25.91 7.78
CA VAL A 145 8.57 -25.12 6.66
C VAL A 145 9.59 -24.11 6.14
N ILE A 146 10.33 -23.47 7.04
CA ILE A 146 11.39 -22.51 6.67
C ILE A 146 12.51 -23.23 5.91
N GLU A 147 12.94 -24.39 6.39
CA GLU A 147 13.98 -25.20 5.78
C GLU A 147 13.55 -25.72 4.41
N GLU A 148 12.31 -26.22 4.25
CA GLU A 148 11.74 -26.63 2.97
C GLU A 148 11.71 -25.48 1.95
N LEU A 149 11.30 -24.28 2.37
CA LEU A 149 11.32 -23.08 1.52
C LEU A 149 12.74 -22.70 1.12
N GLN A 150 13.70 -22.82 2.04
CA GLN A 150 15.11 -22.53 1.78
C GLN A 150 15.71 -23.53 0.78
N GLU A 151 15.42 -24.82 0.93
CA GLU A 151 15.84 -25.85 -0.02
C GLU A 151 15.28 -25.57 -1.42
N LEU A 152 13.99 -25.21 -1.51
CA LEU A 152 13.37 -24.86 -2.78
C LEU A 152 14.08 -23.67 -3.44
N LEU A 153 14.44 -22.63 -2.69
CA LEU A 153 15.17 -21.46 -3.20
C LEU A 153 16.59 -21.79 -3.68
N ASN A 154 17.27 -22.74 -3.03
CA ASN A 154 18.61 -23.19 -3.42
C ASN A 154 18.61 -24.19 -4.59
N SER A 155 17.43 -24.71 -4.95
CA SER A 155 17.24 -25.67 -6.05
C SER A 155 17.11 -25.01 -7.42
N PHE A 156 17.20 -23.67 -7.48
CA PHE A 156 17.19 -22.84 -8.70
C PHE A 156 18.51 -22.09 -8.85
#